data_AF-A0A7L4KG87-F1
#
_entry.id   AF-A0A7L4KG87-F1
#
_cell.length_a   1.000
_cell.length_b   1.000
_cell.length_c   1.000
_cell.angle_alpha   90.00
_cell.angle_beta   90.00
_cell.angle_gamma   90.00
#
_symmetry.space_group_name_H-M   'P 1'
#
loop_
_entity.id
_entity.type
_entity.pdbx_description
1 polymer ?
#
loop_
_entity_poly.entity_id
_entity_poly.type
_entity_poly.pdbx_seq_one_letter_code
_entity_poly.pdbx_strand_id
1 'polypeptide(L)'
;SQLLFLREGDWWEARSLSSGATGYIPSNYVAPMDSIQAEEWYFGKIGRKDAERQLLCHGNCRGTFLIRESETTKGAYSLSIRDWDEAKGDHVKHYKIRKLDNGGYYITTRAQFDTVQQLVQHYIEYNDGLCHLLTRVCPTMKPQTLGLAKDAWEIMRESISLDKKLGMGCFGDVWMGTWNGTTKVAVKTLKPGTMSPEAFLEEAQIMKRLRHDKLVQLYAVVSEEPIYIVTEFMSQG
;
A
#
# COMPACT_ATOMS: atom_id res chain seq x y z
N SER A 1 7.23 -0.77 -16.57
CA SER A 1 6.61 -1.10 -17.87
C SER A 1 5.56 -0.07 -18.21
N GLN A 2 5.52 0.41 -19.46
CA GLN A 2 4.53 1.40 -19.89
C GLN A 2 3.20 0.72 -20.29
N LEU A 3 2.07 1.37 -19.99
CA LEU A 3 0.73 0.81 -20.16
C LEU A 3 -0.20 1.83 -20.83
N LEU A 4 -1.08 1.34 -21.71
CA LEU A 4 -2.22 2.09 -22.23
C LEU A 4 -3.50 1.67 -21.48
N PHE A 5 -4.26 2.64 -20.97
CA PHE A 5 -5.48 2.38 -20.20
C PHE A 5 -6.73 2.46 -21.08
N LEU A 6 -7.63 1.48 -20.93
CA LEU A 6 -8.82 1.33 -21.77
C LEU A 6 -10.12 1.58 -20.99
N ARG A 7 -10.15 1.33 -19.68
CA ARG A 7 -11.29 1.57 -18.77
C ARG A 7 -10.85 1.80 -17.32
N GLU A 8 -11.58 2.66 -16.60
CA GLU A 8 -11.31 3.08 -15.22
C GLU A 8 -12.14 2.30 -14.17
N GLY A 9 -11.61 2.22 -12.93
CA GLY A 9 -12.18 1.49 -11.78
C GLY A 9 -11.11 1.07 -10.75
N ASP A 10 -11.43 0.11 -9.87
CA ASP A 10 -10.44 -0.51 -8.95
C ASP A 10 -9.46 -1.43 -9.71
N TRP A 11 -9.91 -1.97 -10.85
CA TRP A 11 -9.11 -2.76 -11.79
C TRP A 11 -9.22 -2.16 -13.20
N TRP A 12 -8.10 -1.73 -13.76
CA TRP A 12 -8.04 -1.11 -15.08
C TRP A 12 -7.73 -2.15 -16.15
N GLU A 13 -8.41 -2.05 -17.28
CA GLU A 13 -8.01 -2.79 -18.47
C GLU A 13 -6.83 -2.07 -19.12
N ALA A 14 -5.71 -2.76 -19.27
CA ALA A 14 -4.47 -2.16 -19.76
C ALA A 14 -3.75 -3.03 -20.79
N ARG A 15 -2.98 -2.37 -21.66
CA ARG A 15 -2.09 -3.02 -22.63
C ARG A 15 -0.62 -2.72 -22.31
N SER A 16 0.19 -3.76 -22.16
CA SER A 16 1.64 -3.65 -22.03
C SER A 16 2.26 -3.23 -23.36
N LEU A 17 2.98 -2.10 -23.37
CA LEU A 17 3.69 -1.64 -24.57
C LEU A 17 4.91 -2.51 -24.92
N SER A 18 5.50 -3.20 -23.95
CA SER A 18 6.67 -4.06 -24.18
C SER A 18 6.33 -5.45 -24.69
N SER A 19 5.23 -6.04 -24.21
CA SER A 19 4.83 -7.41 -24.58
C SER A 19 3.62 -7.47 -25.53
N GLY A 20 2.92 -6.35 -25.73
CA GLY A 20 1.67 -6.30 -26.49
C GLY A 20 0.46 -6.92 -25.79
N ALA A 21 0.67 -7.61 -24.66
CA ALA A 21 -0.36 -8.31 -23.90
C ALA A 21 -1.37 -7.35 -23.28
N THR A 22 -2.63 -7.77 -23.22
CA THR A 22 -3.75 -7.04 -22.64
C THR A 22 -4.30 -7.79 -21.43
N GLY A 23 -4.71 -7.08 -20.39
CA GLY A 23 -5.33 -7.68 -19.22
C GLY A 23 -5.76 -6.66 -18.18
N TYR A 24 -6.34 -7.14 -17.09
CA TYR A 24 -6.68 -6.28 -15.95
C TYR A 24 -5.50 -6.12 -15.00
N ILE A 25 -5.30 -4.89 -14.54
CA ILE A 25 -4.30 -4.55 -13.54
C ILE A 25 -4.95 -3.79 -12.39
N PRO A 26 -4.44 -3.93 -11.15
CA PRO A 26 -4.92 -3.13 -10.03
C PRO A 26 -4.52 -1.66 -10.24
N SER A 27 -5.47 -0.74 -10.14
CA SER A 27 -5.24 0.68 -10.46
C SER A 27 -4.26 1.37 -9.52
N ASN A 28 -4.14 0.90 -8.28
CA ASN A 28 -3.19 1.40 -7.29
C ASN A 28 -1.75 0.92 -7.46
N TYR A 29 -1.45 0.16 -8.52
CA TYR A 29 -0.10 -0.26 -8.89
C TYR A 29 0.50 0.57 -10.03
N VAL A 30 -0.25 1.53 -10.56
CA VAL A 30 0.18 2.36 -11.67
C VAL A 30 0.04 3.83 -11.35
N ALA A 31 0.93 4.61 -11.95
CA ALA A 31 0.93 6.06 -11.89
C ALA A 31 1.15 6.61 -13.32
N PRO A 32 0.66 7.82 -13.62
CA PRO A 32 1.00 8.49 -14.87
C PRO A 32 2.52 8.60 -15.04
N MET A 33 2.99 8.40 -16.26
CA MET A 33 4.41 8.56 -16.59
C MET A 33 4.84 10.00 -16.27
N ASP A 34 6.06 10.15 -15.75
CA ASP A 34 6.66 11.44 -15.35
C ASP A 34 5.96 12.17 -14.19
N SER A 35 4.98 11.53 -13.54
CA SER A 35 4.35 12.04 -12.33
C SER A 35 5.16 11.71 -11.08
N ILE A 36 5.03 12.52 -10.02
CA ILE A 36 5.66 12.22 -8.73
C ILE A 36 5.17 10.87 -8.15
N GLN A 37 3.95 10.44 -8.52
CA GLN A 37 3.38 9.16 -8.10
C GLN A 37 4.10 7.95 -8.71
N ALA A 38 4.87 8.13 -9.78
CA ALA A 38 5.69 7.07 -10.38
C ALA A 38 7.04 6.89 -9.67
N GLU A 39 7.42 7.83 -8.79
CA GLU A 39 8.69 7.80 -8.08
C GLU A 39 8.65 6.80 -6.91
N GLU A 40 9.61 5.88 -6.86
CA GLU A 40 9.67 4.84 -5.81
C GLU A 40 9.80 5.42 -4.39
N TRP A 41 10.36 6.63 -4.27
CA TRP A 41 10.53 7.34 -3.00
C TRP A 41 9.30 8.15 -2.58
N TYR A 42 8.24 8.20 -3.40
CA TYR A 42 7.01 8.93 -3.07
C TYR A 42 5.94 8.02 -2.46
N PHE A 43 5.60 8.28 -1.21
CA PHE A 43 4.70 7.45 -0.40
C PHE A 43 3.30 8.08 -0.23
N GLY A 44 2.99 9.13 -1.00
CA GLY A 44 1.68 9.77 -0.99
C GLY A 44 1.24 10.24 0.40
N LYS A 45 0.02 9.88 0.80
CA LYS A 45 -0.65 10.36 2.03
C LYS A 45 -0.28 9.58 3.31
N ILE A 46 0.91 8.99 3.36
CA ILE A 46 1.38 8.37 4.59
C ILE A 46 1.58 9.42 5.70
N GLY A 47 1.07 9.13 6.90
CA GLY A 47 1.23 10.00 8.06
C GLY A 47 2.65 9.99 8.62
N ARG A 48 3.01 11.00 9.42
CA ARG A 48 4.34 11.11 10.03
C ARG A 48 4.76 9.85 10.79
N LYS A 49 3.86 9.33 11.64
CA LYS A 49 4.14 8.14 12.46
C LYS A 49 4.29 6.87 11.63
N ASP A 50 3.53 6.73 10.55
CA ASP A 50 3.66 5.59 9.63
C ASP A 50 5.00 5.65 8.87
N ALA A 51 5.41 6.84 8.42
CA ALA A 51 6.72 7.05 7.83
C ALA A 51 7.87 6.73 8.81
N GLU A 52 7.75 7.16 10.07
CA GLU A 52 8.71 6.83 11.13
C GLU A 52 8.82 5.31 11.33
N ARG A 53 7.69 4.60 11.42
CA ARG A 53 7.67 3.13 11.54
C ARG A 53 8.40 2.44 10.38
N GLN A 54 8.12 2.85 9.13
CA GLN A 54 8.73 2.23 7.97
C GLN A 54 10.24 2.49 7.89
N LEU A 55 10.68 3.71 8.17
CA LEU A 55 12.09 4.07 8.16
C LEU A 55 12.88 3.36 9.26
N LEU A 56 12.29 3.18 10.44
CA LEU A 56 12.91 2.51 11.58
C LEU A 56 12.86 0.97 11.51
N CYS A 57 12.23 0.39 10.47
CA CYS A 57 12.28 -1.05 10.25
C CYS A 57 13.73 -1.58 10.19
N HIS A 58 13.91 -2.83 10.64
CA HIS A 58 15.21 -3.50 10.59
C HIS A 58 15.72 -3.62 9.16
N GLY A 59 17.02 -3.43 8.97
CA GLY A 59 17.68 -3.46 7.66
C GLY A 59 17.77 -2.11 6.94
N ASN A 60 17.08 -1.07 7.43
CA ASN A 60 17.28 0.31 6.96
C ASN A 60 18.56 0.92 7.54
N CYS A 61 19.32 1.61 6.69
CA CYS A 61 20.56 2.29 7.04
C CYS A 61 20.35 3.80 7.16
N ARG A 62 21.31 4.50 7.78
CA ARG A 62 21.33 5.95 7.84
C ARG A 62 21.24 6.57 6.44
N GLY A 63 20.42 7.61 6.29
CA GLY A 63 20.12 8.23 5.00
C GLY A 63 19.01 7.54 4.19
N THR A 64 18.42 6.44 4.70
CA THR A 64 17.21 5.88 4.10
C THR A 64 16.09 6.91 4.17
N PHE A 65 15.37 7.14 3.08
CA PHE A 65 14.41 8.25 2.99
C PHE A 65 13.12 7.92 2.25
N LEU A 66 12.11 8.76 2.46
CA LEU A 66 10.88 8.81 1.68
C LEU A 66 10.33 10.24 1.63
N ILE A 67 9.51 10.54 0.63
CA ILE A 67 8.73 11.77 0.53
C ILE A 67 7.24 11.45 0.65
N ARG A 68 6.52 12.29 1.37
CA ARG A 68 5.08 12.16 1.63
C ARG A 68 4.39 13.51 1.55
N GLU A 69 3.07 13.52 1.44
CA GLU A 69 2.27 14.73 1.59
C GLU A 69 2.44 15.33 3.00
N SER A 70 2.49 16.65 3.08
CA SER A 70 2.57 17.36 4.36
C SER A 70 1.21 17.39 5.05
N GLU A 71 1.10 16.75 6.20
CA GLU A 71 -0.12 16.76 7.04
C GLU A 71 -0.51 18.17 7.51
N THR A 72 0.46 19.06 7.70
CA THR A 72 0.22 20.40 8.24
C THR A 72 0.01 21.48 7.18
N THR A 73 0.21 21.17 5.89
CA THR A 73 0.21 22.19 4.84
C THR A 73 -0.18 21.57 3.51
N LYS A 74 -1.40 21.90 3.08
CA LYS A 74 -1.97 21.40 1.83
C LYS A 74 -1.10 21.80 0.64
N GLY A 75 -0.78 20.82 -0.22
CA GLY A 75 0.04 21.02 -1.42
C GLY A 75 1.54 21.11 -1.17
N ALA A 76 2.00 21.03 0.08
CA ALA A 76 3.42 20.88 0.42
C ALA A 76 3.78 19.39 0.63
N TYR A 77 5.06 19.08 0.56
CA TYR A 77 5.58 17.75 0.83
C TYR A 77 6.47 17.74 2.08
N SER A 78 6.79 16.54 2.56
CA SER A 78 7.75 16.32 3.64
C SER A 78 8.73 15.22 3.24
N LEU A 79 10.02 15.53 3.30
CA LEU A 79 11.12 14.57 3.21
C LEU A 79 11.39 14.01 4.60
N SER A 80 11.35 12.69 4.75
CA SER A 80 11.61 11.99 6.01
C SER A 80 12.84 11.12 5.84
N ILE A 81 13.82 11.24 6.74
CA ILE A 81 15.14 10.59 6.62
C ILE A 81 15.48 9.88 7.93
N ARG A 82 15.89 8.61 7.86
CA ARG A 82 16.47 7.89 9.00
C ARG A 82 17.86 8.45 9.31
N ASP A 83 18.05 8.83 10.55
CA ASP A 83 19.31 9.33 11.09
C ASP A 83 19.68 8.57 12.38
N TRP A 84 20.91 8.77 12.84
CA TRP A 84 21.39 8.19 14.09
C TRP A 84 22.33 9.18 14.78
N ASP A 85 22.17 9.32 16.11
CA ASP A 85 23.12 10.02 16.97
C ASP A 85 23.29 9.30 18.32
N GLU A 86 24.37 9.57 19.03
CA GLU A 86 24.70 8.89 20.31
C GLU A 86 23.67 9.16 21.41
N ALA A 87 22.96 10.29 21.37
CA ALA A 87 22.05 10.70 22.44
C ALA A 87 20.65 10.08 22.27
N LYS A 88 20.19 9.91 21.03
CA LYS A 88 18.83 9.46 20.69
C LYS A 88 18.79 8.07 20.08
N GLY A 89 19.93 7.54 19.63
CA GLY A 89 19.99 6.36 18.79
C GLY A 89 19.34 6.60 17.43
N ASP A 90 18.78 5.53 16.86
CA ASP A 90 18.02 5.60 15.60
C ASP A 90 16.78 6.48 15.75
N HIS A 91 16.66 7.45 14.86
CA HIS A 91 15.51 8.35 14.82
C HIS A 91 15.23 8.82 13.38
N VAL A 92 14.17 9.59 13.20
CA VAL A 92 13.79 10.13 11.89
C VAL A 92 13.72 11.65 11.97
N LYS A 93 14.32 12.33 10.98
CA LYS A 93 14.18 13.78 10.80
C LYS A 93 13.27 14.08 9.62
N HIS A 94 12.49 15.15 9.77
CA HIS A 94 11.51 15.57 8.78
C HIS A 94 11.81 16.99 8.31
N TYR A 95 11.91 17.16 6.99
CA TYR A 95 12.15 18.42 6.32
C TYR A 95 10.93 18.77 5.48
N LYS A 96 10.38 19.96 5.71
CA LYS A 96 9.25 20.44 4.91
C LYS A 96 9.76 20.90 3.55
N ILE A 97 9.28 20.28 2.48
CA ILE A 97 9.49 20.73 1.12
C ILE A 97 8.38 21.73 0.80
N ARG A 98 8.75 22.99 0.67
CA ARG A 98 7.84 24.08 0.35
C ARG A 98 7.79 24.29 -1.16
N LYS A 99 6.64 24.76 -1.64
CA LYS A 99 6.45 25.22 -3.01
C LYS A 99 6.53 26.74 -3.03
N LEU A 100 7.25 27.28 -4.00
CA LEU A 100 7.32 28.71 -4.31
C LEU A 100 6.13 29.11 -5.18
N ASP A 101 5.78 30.39 -5.16
CA ASP A 101 4.67 30.93 -5.96
C ASP A 101 4.94 30.80 -7.48
N ASN A 102 6.22 30.82 -7.87
CA ASN A 102 6.65 30.59 -9.26
C ASN A 102 6.67 29.11 -9.67
N GLY A 103 6.29 28.19 -8.78
CA GLY A 103 6.16 26.76 -9.07
C GLY A 103 7.31 25.87 -8.58
N GLY A 104 8.45 26.44 -8.17
CA GLY A 104 9.62 25.67 -7.71
C GLY A 104 9.48 25.08 -6.30
N TYR A 105 10.42 24.23 -5.91
CA TYR A 105 10.46 23.49 -4.64
C TYR A 105 11.76 23.73 -3.89
N TYR A 106 11.70 23.78 -2.57
CA TYR A 106 12.89 23.93 -1.73
C TYR A 106 12.67 23.42 -0.30
N ILE A 107 13.78 23.06 0.36
CA ILE A 107 13.85 22.85 1.82
C ILE A 107 14.50 24.07 2.49
N THR A 108 15.59 24.56 1.90
CA THR A 108 16.30 25.80 2.26
C THR A 108 16.23 26.78 1.10
N THR A 109 16.12 28.08 1.37
CA THR A 109 16.03 29.11 0.31
C THR A 109 17.28 29.21 -0.55
N ARG A 110 18.40 28.62 -0.10
CA ARG A 110 19.69 28.59 -0.81
C ARG A 110 19.72 27.63 -2.00
N ALA A 111 18.83 26.64 -2.04
CA ALA A 111 18.76 25.64 -3.09
C ALA A 111 17.30 25.42 -3.49
N GLN A 112 16.96 25.84 -4.71
CA GLN A 112 15.61 25.81 -5.27
C GLN A 112 15.64 24.96 -6.54
N PHE A 113 14.57 24.21 -6.78
CA PHE A 113 14.47 23.24 -7.86
C PHE A 113 13.14 23.37 -8.58
N ASP A 114 13.07 23.07 -9.87
CA ASP A 114 11.82 23.15 -10.62
C ASP A 114 10.88 21.99 -10.27
N THR A 115 11.46 20.83 -9.93
CA THR A 115 10.73 19.62 -9.58
C THR A 115 11.23 18.97 -8.29
N VAL A 116 10.40 18.15 -7.66
CA VAL A 116 10.79 17.39 -6.47
C VAL A 116 11.84 16.33 -6.84
N GLN A 117 11.81 15.79 -8.06
CA GLN A 117 12.81 14.88 -8.60
C GLN A 117 14.21 15.51 -8.59
N GLN A 118 14.34 16.73 -9.09
CA GLN A 118 15.61 17.47 -9.07
C GLN A 118 16.08 17.72 -7.63
N LEU A 119 15.16 18.05 -6.72
CA LEU A 119 15.48 18.21 -5.30
C LEU A 119 16.03 16.90 -4.71
N VAL A 120 15.42 15.76 -5.00
CA VAL A 120 15.89 14.45 -4.52
C VAL A 120 17.28 14.15 -5.10
N GLN A 121 17.47 14.32 -6.40
CA GLN A 121 18.78 14.08 -7.04
C GLN A 121 19.88 14.93 -6.41
N HIS A 122 19.61 16.20 -6.14
CA HIS A 122 20.54 17.08 -5.44
C HIS A 122 20.94 16.54 -4.07
N TYR A 123 19.97 16.14 -3.24
CA TYR A 123 20.25 15.68 -1.88
C TYR A 123 20.80 14.25 -1.78
N ILE A 124 20.80 13.50 -2.89
CA ILE A 124 21.59 12.26 -3.03
C ILE A 124 23.09 12.59 -3.11
N GLU A 125 23.46 13.69 -3.78
CA GLU A 125 24.85 14.06 -4.03
C GLU A 125 25.41 15.06 -2.99
N TYR A 126 24.58 16.00 -2.52
CA TYR A 126 24.98 17.11 -1.65
C TYR A 126 24.07 17.22 -0.42
N ASN A 127 24.65 17.29 0.77
CA ASN A 127 23.87 17.30 2.01
C ASN A 127 23.18 18.66 2.26
N ASP A 128 23.87 19.77 2.01
CA ASP A 128 23.33 21.15 2.07
C ASP A 128 22.45 21.48 3.29
N GLY A 129 22.81 20.93 4.45
CA GLY A 129 22.15 21.20 5.73
C GLY A 129 21.07 20.19 6.12
N LEU A 130 20.89 19.10 5.37
CA LEU A 130 20.22 17.92 5.88
C LEU A 130 21.08 17.25 6.97
N CYS A 131 20.51 16.22 7.60
CA CYS A 131 21.21 15.45 8.61
C CYS A 131 22.15 14.40 8.02
N HIS A 132 21.85 13.97 6.80
CA HIS A 132 22.60 12.98 6.05
C HIS A 132 22.22 13.09 4.58
N LEU A 133 23.11 12.63 3.70
CA LEU A 133 22.79 12.41 2.29
C LEU A 133 21.65 11.40 2.14
N LEU A 134 20.86 11.54 1.09
CA LEU A 134 19.86 10.57 0.69
C LEU A 134 20.57 9.36 0.09
N THR A 135 20.57 8.23 0.80
CA THR A 135 21.36 7.06 0.40
C THR A 135 20.51 5.98 -0.25
N ARG A 136 19.32 5.73 0.30
CA ARG A 136 18.46 4.63 -0.15
C ARG A 136 16.99 4.99 -0.03
N VAL A 137 16.21 4.61 -1.03
CA VAL A 137 14.75 4.70 -0.94
C VAL A 137 14.26 3.75 0.15
N CYS A 138 13.31 4.19 0.98
CA CYS A 138 12.66 3.34 1.95
C CYS A 138 11.97 2.17 1.23
N PRO A 139 12.21 0.91 1.63
CA PRO A 139 11.50 -0.22 1.06
C PRO A 139 9.99 -0.05 1.28
N THR A 140 9.22 0.00 0.20
CA THR A 140 7.76 0.07 0.23
C THR A 140 7.19 -1.34 0.38
N MET A 141 6.14 -1.49 1.21
CA MET A 141 5.30 -2.69 1.17
C MET A 141 4.37 -2.57 -0.04
N LYS A 142 4.35 -3.59 -0.90
CA LYS A 142 3.46 -3.61 -2.07
C LYS A 142 2.02 -3.34 -1.60
N PRO A 143 1.32 -2.34 -2.18
CA PRO A 143 -0.03 -2.02 -1.75
C PRO A 143 -0.95 -3.22 -1.97
N GLN A 144 -1.92 -3.44 -1.09
CA GLN A 144 -2.89 -4.51 -1.33
C GLN A 144 -3.78 -4.17 -2.51
N THR A 145 -4.17 -5.18 -3.28
CA THR A 145 -5.13 -5.00 -4.36
C THR A 145 -6.52 -4.79 -3.77
N LEU A 146 -7.35 -4.00 -4.46
CA LEU A 146 -8.75 -3.82 -4.10
C LEU A 146 -9.53 -5.06 -4.54
N GLY A 147 -9.67 -6.04 -3.63
CA GLY A 147 -10.22 -7.36 -3.93
C GLY A 147 -9.18 -8.29 -4.57
N LEU A 148 -9.61 -9.52 -4.85
CA LEU A 148 -8.74 -10.58 -5.41
C LEU A 148 -8.51 -10.42 -6.92
N ALA A 149 -9.55 -10.01 -7.64
CA ALA A 149 -9.53 -9.67 -9.05
C ALA A 149 -10.74 -8.81 -9.38
N LYS A 150 -10.82 -8.35 -10.64
CA LYS A 150 -12.02 -7.67 -11.15
C LYS A 150 -13.25 -8.54 -10.94
N ASP A 151 -14.28 -7.95 -10.31
CA ASP A 151 -15.58 -8.55 -10.03
C ASP A 151 -15.57 -9.84 -9.18
N ALA A 152 -14.44 -10.19 -8.57
CA ALA A 152 -14.29 -11.38 -7.72
C ALA A 152 -14.79 -11.13 -6.29
N TRP A 153 -16.12 -11.14 -6.12
CA TRP A 153 -16.79 -10.92 -4.83
C TRP A 153 -17.39 -12.20 -4.24
N GLU A 154 -18.38 -12.79 -4.92
CA GLU A 154 -18.86 -14.13 -4.62
C GLU A 154 -18.08 -15.11 -5.48
N ILE A 155 -17.28 -15.95 -4.83
CA ILE A 155 -16.36 -16.87 -5.51
C ILE A 155 -16.81 -18.32 -5.35
N MET A 156 -16.47 -19.15 -6.33
CA MET A 156 -16.71 -20.59 -6.27
C MET A 156 -15.85 -21.22 -5.17
N ARG A 157 -16.42 -22.13 -4.37
CA ARG A 157 -15.70 -22.78 -3.25
C ARG A 157 -14.44 -23.50 -3.73
N GLU A 158 -14.49 -24.08 -4.93
CA GLU A 158 -13.41 -24.83 -5.57
C GLU A 158 -12.21 -23.95 -5.90
N SER A 159 -12.40 -22.63 -6.00
CA SER A 159 -11.30 -21.68 -6.19
C SER A 159 -10.45 -21.48 -4.92
N ILE A 160 -10.87 -22.01 -3.77
CA ILE A 160 -10.19 -21.87 -2.48
C ILE A 160 -9.66 -23.23 -2.02
N SER A 161 -8.36 -23.27 -1.73
CA SER A 161 -7.72 -24.36 -0.98
C SER A 161 -7.54 -23.95 0.48
N LEU A 162 -7.91 -24.83 1.41
CA LEU A 162 -7.67 -24.65 2.85
C LEU A 162 -6.40 -25.41 3.22
N ASP A 163 -5.33 -24.68 3.55
CA ASP A 163 -3.98 -25.24 3.66
C ASP A 163 -3.63 -25.57 5.12
N LYS A 164 -3.74 -24.57 6.01
CA LYS A 164 -3.34 -24.72 7.42
C LYS A 164 -4.38 -24.08 8.34
N LYS A 165 -4.89 -24.84 9.31
CA LYS A 165 -5.74 -24.29 10.37
C LYS A 165 -4.94 -23.32 11.24
N LEU A 166 -5.43 -22.08 11.35
CA LEU A 166 -4.83 -21.00 12.14
C LEU A 166 -5.48 -20.86 13.51
N GLY A 167 -6.79 -21.13 13.60
CA GLY A 167 -7.52 -20.98 14.84
C GLY A 167 -8.90 -21.64 14.80
N MET A 168 -9.51 -21.74 15.97
CA MET A 168 -10.87 -22.24 16.16
C MET A 168 -11.63 -21.25 17.04
N GLY A 169 -12.82 -20.85 16.61
CA GLY A 169 -13.73 -19.97 17.35
C GLY A 169 -15.09 -20.61 17.57
N CYS A 170 -15.95 -19.94 18.34
CA CYS A 170 -17.30 -20.44 18.65
C CYS A 170 -18.14 -20.70 17.38
N PHE A 171 -18.00 -19.81 16.40
CA PHE A 171 -18.81 -19.78 15.17
C PHE A 171 -18.18 -20.50 13.98
N GLY A 172 -16.98 -21.05 14.15
CA GLY A 172 -16.27 -21.80 13.11
C GLY A 172 -14.75 -21.62 13.18
N ASP A 173 -14.06 -22.04 12.12
CA ASP A 173 -12.61 -22.16 12.09
C ASP A 173 -11.96 -21.09 11.21
N VAL A 174 -10.72 -20.75 11.51
CA VAL A 174 -9.89 -19.86 10.68
C VAL A 174 -8.77 -20.66 10.06
N TRP A 175 -8.59 -20.53 8.76
CA TRP A 175 -7.61 -21.23 7.96
C TRP A 175 -6.75 -20.24 7.18
N MET A 176 -5.48 -20.57 6.99
CA MET A 176 -4.68 -20.07 5.89
C MET A 176 -5.05 -20.88 4.66
N GLY A 177 -5.29 -20.21 3.55
CA GLY A 177 -5.62 -20.85 2.28
C GLY A 177 -5.01 -20.14 1.09
N THR A 178 -5.28 -20.69 -0.09
CA THR A 178 -4.83 -20.13 -1.36
C THR A 178 -6.00 -20.04 -2.34
N TRP A 179 -6.23 -18.83 -2.87
CA TRP A 179 -7.21 -18.55 -3.92
C TRP A 179 -6.59 -18.72 -5.31
N ASN A 180 -7.26 -19.47 -6.19
CA ASN A 180 -6.83 -19.79 -7.56
C ASN A 180 -5.37 -20.27 -7.67
N GLY A 181 -4.85 -20.92 -6.62
CA GLY A 181 -3.48 -21.42 -6.55
C GLY A 181 -2.39 -20.34 -6.49
N THR A 182 -2.74 -19.06 -6.43
CA THR A 182 -1.77 -17.95 -6.56
C THR A 182 -1.78 -16.99 -5.37
N THR A 183 -2.96 -16.66 -4.85
CA THR A 183 -3.09 -15.61 -3.83
C THR A 183 -3.34 -16.22 -2.45
N LYS A 184 -2.41 -15.98 -1.52
CA LYS A 184 -2.55 -16.39 -0.12
C LYS A 184 -3.62 -15.56 0.58
N VAL A 185 -4.51 -16.22 1.31
CA VAL A 185 -5.67 -15.61 1.99
C VAL A 185 -5.88 -16.23 3.38
N ALA A 186 -6.61 -15.51 4.24
CA ALA A 186 -7.21 -16.11 5.43
C ALA A 186 -8.69 -16.42 5.14
N VAL A 187 -9.14 -17.60 5.54
CA VAL A 187 -10.50 -18.10 5.30
C VAL A 187 -11.14 -18.45 6.63
N LYS A 188 -12.16 -17.68 7.00
CA LYS A 188 -13.01 -18.01 8.16
C LYS A 188 -14.21 -18.80 7.67
N THR A 189 -14.36 -20.03 8.14
CA THR A 189 -15.52 -20.88 7.86
C THR A 189 -16.56 -20.66 8.94
N LEU A 190 -17.84 -20.61 8.57
CA LEU A 190 -18.95 -20.58 9.50
C LEU A 190 -19.61 -21.96 9.53
N LYS A 191 -20.01 -22.41 10.72
CA LYS A 191 -20.78 -23.66 10.86
C LYS A 191 -22.17 -23.48 10.22
N PRO A 192 -22.72 -24.48 9.52
CA PRO A 192 -24.09 -24.43 9.00
C PRO A 192 -25.10 -24.07 10.10
N GLY A 193 -26.10 -23.25 9.75
CA GLY A 193 -27.12 -22.77 10.67
C GLY A 193 -26.68 -21.66 11.63
N THR A 194 -25.46 -21.11 11.48
CA THR A 194 -25.02 -19.95 12.28
C THR A 194 -25.80 -18.68 11.91
N MET A 195 -26.07 -18.49 10.62
CA MET A 195 -26.86 -17.38 10.07
C MET A 195 -27.36 -17.75 8.68
N SER A 196 -28.41 -17.09 8.16
CA SER A 196 -28.85 -17.32 6.79
C SER A 196 -27.90 -16.69 5.77
N PRO A 197 -27.71 -17.30 4.58
CA PRO A 197 -26.89 -16.73 3.51
C PRO A 197 -27.30 -15.29 3.13
N GLU A 198 -28.59 -14.98 3.17
CA GLU A 198 -29.12 -13.67 2.81
C GLU A 198 -28.70 -12.60 3.82
N ALA A 199 -28.90 -12.86 5.12
CA ALA A 199 -28.48 -11.96 6.18
C ALA A 199 -26.95 -11.76 6.17
N PHE A 200 -26.20 -12.83 5.89
CA PHE A 200 -24.75 -12.77 5.75
C PHE A 200 -24.33 -11.86 4.59
N LEU A 201 -24.95 -12.01 3.42
CA LEU A 201 -24.62 -11.20 2.25
C LEU A 201 -24.91 -9.72 2.49
N GLU A 202 -26.02 -9.38 3.16
CA GLU A 202 -26.34 -8.00 3.54
C GLU A 202 -25.23 -7.37 4.41
N GLU A 203 -24.79 -8.07 5.45
CA GLU A 203 -23.69 -7.62 6.31
C GLU A 203 -22.36 -7.54 5.54
N ALA A 204 -22.08 -8.52 4.68
CA ALA A 204 -20.87 -8.57 3.88
C ALA A 204 -20.78 -7.38 2.90
N GLN A 205 -21.90 -6.91 2.34
CA GLN A 205 -21.93 -5.71 1.50
C GLN A 205 -21.54 -4.43 2.27
N ILE A 206 -21.87 -4.35 3.56
CA ILE A 206 -21.45 -3.24 4.42
C ILE A 206 -19.94 -3.35 4.67
N MET A 207 -19.46 -4.53 5.07
CA MET A 207 -18.02 -4.76 5.32
C MET A 207 -17.16 -4.49 4.09
N LYS A 208 -17.63 -4.83 2.89
CA LYS A 208 -16.96 -4.56 1.61
C LYS A 208 -16.62 -3.08 1.38
N ARG A 209 -17.44 -2.18 1.92
CA ARG A 209 -17.26 -0.72 1.78
C ARG A 209 -16.27 -0.14 2.77
N LEU A 210 -15.93 -0.86 3.84
CA LEU A 210 -14.98 -0.40 4.86
C LEU A 210 -13.54 -0.58 4.35
N ARG A 211 -12.88 0.54 4.02
CA ARG A 211 -11.50 0.56 3.53
C ARG A 211 -10.64 1.44 4.43
N HIS A 212 -9.68 0.82 5.13
CA HIS A 212 -8.76 1.54 6.00
C HIS A 212 -7.51 0.70 6.29
N ASP A 213 -6.33 1.31 6.33
CA ASP A 213 -5.02 0.66 6.56
C ASP A 213 -4.86 -0.07 7.92
N LYS A 214 -5.89 -0.04 8.77
CA LYS A 214 -5.92 -0.64 10.10
C LYS A 214 -7.12 -1.58 10.28
N LEU A 215 -7.84 -1.88 9.20
CA LEU A 215 -8.93 -2.85 9.17
C LEU A 215 -8.52 -3.98 8.25
N VAL A 216 -8.81 -5.21 8.67
CA VAL A 216 -8.56 -6.40 7.86
C VAL A 216 -9.47 -6.34 6.62
N GLN A 217 -8.87 -6.31 5.43
CA GLN A 217 -9.63 -6.19 4.20
C GLN A 217 -10.42 -7.47 3.89
N LEU A 218 -11.74 -7.33 3.73
CA LEU A 218 -12.61 -8.37 3.18
C LEU A 218 -12.44 -8.43 1.66
N TYR A 219 -11.96 -9.56 1.17
CA TYR A 219 -11.70 -9.76 -0.26
C TYR A 219 -12.90 -10.34 -1.00
N ALA A 220 -13.44 -11.45 -0.50
CA ALA A 220 -14.50 -12.20 -1.15
C ALA A 220 -15.26 -13.06 -0.14
N VAL A 221 -16.37 -13.65 -0.59
CA VAL A 221 -17.20 -14.56 0.20
C VAL A 221 -17.60 -15.79 -0.61
N VAL A 222 -17.86 -16.90 0.07
CA VAL A 222 -18.64 -18.03 -0.45
C VAL A 222 -19.95 -18.01 0.32
N SER A 223 -21.05 -17.67 -0.35
CA SER A 223 -22.37 -17.47 0.26
C SER A 223 -23.12 -18.78 0.54
N GLU A 224 -22.83 -19.83 -0.22
CA GLU A 224 -23.38 -21.17 0.03
C GLU A 224 -22.82 -21.79 1.31
N GLU A 225 -23.66 -22.50 2.07
CA GLU A 225 -23.22 -23.19 3.27
C GLU A 225 -22.26 -24.36 2.95
N PRO A 226 -21.18 -24.57 3.74
CA PRO A 226 -20.72 -23.70 4.83
C PRO A 226 -20.13 -22.38 4.31
N ILE A 227 -20.58 -21.25 4.86
CA ILE A 227 -20.18 -19.90 4.42
C ILE A 227 -18.70 -19.68 4.67
N TYR A 228 -17.99 -19.11 3.68
CA TYR A 228 -16.59 -18.67 3.83
C TYR A 228 -16.48 -17.14 3.74
N ILE A 229 -15.69 -16.58 4.66
CA ILE A 229 -15.25 -15.18 4.63
C ILE A 229 -13.77 -15.19 4.27
N VAL A 230 -13.42 -14.60 3.14
CA VAL A 230 -12.05 -14.57 2.61
C VAL A 230 -11.45 -13.18 2.79
N THR A 231 -10.36 -13.10 3.55
CA THR A 231 -9.70 -11.84 3.90
C THR A 231 -8.20 -11.86 3.60
N GLU A 232 -7.55 -10.72 3.78
CA GLU A 232 -6.08 -10.67 3.83
C GLU A 232 -5.50 -11.65 4.88
N PHE A 233 -4.34 -12.22 4.56
CA PHE A 233 -3.61 -13.10 5.47
C PHE A 233 -2.58 -12.30 6.28
N MET A 234 -2.76 -12.26 7.60
CA MET A 234 -1.87 -11.59 8.54
C MET A 234 -0.83 -12.58 9.09
N SER A 235 0.39 -12.54 8.55
CA SER A 235 1.43 -13.54 8.86
C SER A 235 1.92 -13.56 10.32
N GLN A 236 1.68 -12.50 11.09
CA GLN A 236 2.16 -12.36 12.47
C GLN A 236 1.07 -12.62 13.54
N GLY A 237 -0.13 -13.03 13.12
CA GLY A 237 -1.25 -13.32 14.03
C GLY A 237 -2.11 -12.10 14.36
#